data_AF-A0A7D9N8T7-F1
#
_entry.id   AF-A0A7D9N8T7-F1
#
_cell.length_a   1.000
_cell.length_b   1.000
_cell.length_c   1.000
_cell.angle_alpha   90.00
_cell.angle_beta   90.00
_cell.angle_gamma   90.00
#
_symmetry.space_group_name_H-M   'P 1'
#
loop_
_entity.id
_entity.type
_entity.pdbx_description
1 polymer ?
#
loop_
_entity_poly.entity_id
_entity_poly.type
_entity_poly.pdbx_seq_one_letter_code
_entity_poly.pdbx_strand_id
1 'polypeptide(L)'
;MNKFCTNCGHPLKPNTDFCPECGKKVDQIEYSQPSRQIYKDQTHPKKDYKKIIAVIGIVVAVIASGAAYYFATNQNSVQEATAKITGHSTNPSQSMSKRVSKLKVSSLTLQQKNAAVIVYAAMKYKDRNWQHLIENGKSHKVDAINEHPQVIIDAENNRNGLTDYSIQPDGAYRIFSYRSTLGEATLDEIVKYINNHNYENMVSQLSESIRLKEDND
;
A
#
# COMPACT_ATOMS: atom_id res chain seq x y z
N MET A 1 -11.05 -9.34 -23.66
CA MET A 1 -9.75 -8.66 -23.47
C MET A 1 -9.45 -7.91 -24.75
N ASN A 2 -9.39 -6.58 -24.72
CA ASN A 2 -9.04 -5.79 -25.90
C ASN A 2 -7.51 -5.71 -25.95
N LYS A 3 -6.89 -6.26 -27.00
CA LYS A 3 -5.44 -6.10 -27.23
C LYS A 3 -5.21 -4.71 -27.81
N PHE A 4 -4.04 -4.12 -27.58
CA PHE A 4 -3.66 -2.84 -28.20
C PHE A 4 -2.42 -3.03 -29.07
N CYS A 5 -2.30 -2.26 -30.14
CA CYS A 5 -1.14 -2.31 -31.02
C CYS A 5 0.11 -1.81 -30.28
N THR A 6 1.19 -2.60 -30.31
CA THR A 6 2.47 -2.25 -29.67
C THR A 6 3.22 -1.08 -30.32
N ASN A 7 2.78 -0.63 -31.49
CA ASN A 7 3.43 0.45 -32.23
C ASN A 7 2.65 1.77 -32.21
N CYS A 8 1.31 1.73 -32.17
CA CYS A 8 0.48 2.94 -32.21
C CYS A 8 -0.57 3.03 -31.10
N GLY A 9 -0.70 2.01 -30.25
CA GLY A 9 -1.68 2.02 -29.15
C GLY A 9 -3.14 1.83 -29.57
N HIS A 10 -3.45 1.64 -30.86
CA HIS A 10 -4.84 1.43 -31.30
C HIS A 10 -5.41 0.09 -30.78
N PRO A 11 -6.66 0.05 -30.28
CA PRO A 11 -7.32 -1.18 -29.85
C PRO A 11 -7.53 -2.14 -31.03
N LEU A 12 -7.02 -3.36 -30.90
CA LEU A 12 -7.13 -4.42 -31.88
C LEU A 12 -8.33 -5.31 -31.56
N LYS A 13 -9.09 -5.62 -32.61
CA LYS A 13 -10.14 -6.65 -32.54
C LYS A 13 -9.49 -8.03 -32.38
N PRO A 14 -10.19 -9.01 -31.78
CA PRO A 14 -9.72 -10.39 -31.76
C PRO A 14 -9.45 -10.89 -33.18
N ASN A 15 -8.39 -11.68 -33.37
CA ASN A 15 -8.00 -12.34 -34.64
C ASN A 15 -7.64 -11.38 -35.80
N THR A 16 -7.17 -10.16 -35.54
CA THR A 16 -6.60 -9.30 -36.59
C THR A 16 -5.12 -9.61 -36.80
N ASP A 17 -4.72 -9.94 -38.03
CA ASP A 17 -3.31 -10.18 -38.40
C ASP A 17 -2.47 -8.90 -38.49
N PHE A 18 -3.12 -7.77 -38.76
CA PHE A 18 -2.48 -6.46 -38.93
C PHE A 18 -3.29 -5.37 -38.22
N CYS A 19 -2.60 -4.35 -37.72
CA CYS A 19 -3.23 -3.17 -37.17
C CYS A 19 -3.89 -2.35 -38.30
N PRO A 20 -5.20 -2.03 -38.22
CA PRO A 20 -5.88 -1.27 -39.26
C PRO A 20 -5.39 0.17 -39.39
N GLU A 21 -4.81 0.74 -38.32
CA GLU A 21 -4.36 2.14 -38.31
C GLU A 21 -2.92 2.33 -38.78
N CYS A 22 -2.00 1.45 -38.37
CA CYS A 22 -0.57 1.64 -38.67
C CYS A 22 0.03 0.54 -39.56
N GLY A 23 -0.77 -0.47 -39.94
CA GLY A 23 -0.34 -1.56 -40.82
C GLY A 23 0.64 -2.57 -40.20
N LYS A 24 1.06 -2.39 -38.93
CA LYS A 24 1.99 -3.31 -38.28
C LYS A 24 1.34 -4.67 -38.05
N LYS A 25 2.08 -5.74 -38.35
CA LYS A 25 1.68 -7.13 -38.08
C LYS A 25 1.51 -7.37 -36.58
N VAL A 26 0.45 -8.08 -36.23
CA VAL A 26 0.10 -8.47 -34.87
C VAL A 26 0.49 -9.92 -34.67
N ASP A 27 1.38 -10.19 -33.72
CA ASP A 27 1.80 -11.56 -33.43
C ASP A 27 0.64 -12.33 -32.76
N GLN A 28 0.03 -13.26 -33.50
CA GLN A 28 -1.01 -14.14 -33.00
C GLN A 28 -0.37 -15.29 -32.22
N ILE A 29 -0.32 -15.18 -30.90
CA ILE A 29 -0.11 -16.35 -30.04
C ILE A 29 -1.47 -17.06 -29.94
N GLU A 30 -1.56 -18.20 -30.61
CA GLU A 30 -2.71 -19.09 -30.61
C GLU A 30 -2.89 -19.65 -29.17
N TYR A 31 -3.87 -19.13 -28.45
CA TYR A 31 -4.24 -19.68 -27.14
C TYR A 31 -5.00 -20.98 -27.36
N SER A 32 -4.25 -22.08 -27.47
CA SER A 32 -4.79 -23.42 -27.25
C SER A 32 -5.31 -23.46 -25.81
N GLN A 33 -6.63 -23.60 -25.67
CA GLN A 33 -7.30 -23.76 -24.39
C GLN A 33 -6.69 -24.95 -23.64
N PRO A 34 -6.25 -24.82 -22.38
CA PRO A 34 -5.96 -25.98 -21.56
C PRO A 34 -7.29 -26.63 -21.18
N SER A 35 -7.54 -27.81 -21.76
CA SER A 35 -8.58 -28.75 -21.38
C SER A 35 -8.59 -29.00 -19.87
N ARG A 36 -9.78 -28.97 -19.26
CA ARG A 36 -10.05 -29.45 -17.90
C ARG A 36 -9.36 -30.81 -17.69
N GLN A 37 -8.38 -30.86 -16.81
CA GLN A 37 -7.91 -32.13 -16.25
C GLN A 37 -8.30 -32.21 -14.78
N ILE A 38 -8.93 -33.34 -14.49
CA ILE A 38 -9.46 -33.81 -13.22
C ILE A 38 -8.35 -33.81 -12.17
N TYR A 39 -8.51 -33.05 -11.09
CA TYR A 39 -7.64 -33.14 -9.92
C TYR A 39 -8.02 -34.40 -9.13
N LYS A 40 -7.12 -35.38 -9.14
CA LYS A 40 -7.16 -36.53 -8.23
C LYS A 40 -7.01 -36.02 -6.80
N ASP A 41 -8.04 -36.28 -6.01
CA ASP A 41 -8.06 -36.23 -4.56
C ASP A 41 -6.90 -37.09 -4.00
N GLN A 42 -5.96 -36.46 -3.32
CA GLN A 42 -4.96 -37.12 -2.50
C GLN A 42 -5.30 -36.86 -1.04
N THR A 43 -5.81 -37.91 -0.40
CA THR A 43 -6.12 -37.99 1.02
C THR A 43 -4.90 -37.67 1.89
N HIS A 44 -4.96 -36.58 2.66
CA HIS A 44 -4.04 -36.33 3.77
C HIS A 44 -4.46 -37.16 5.01
N PRO A 45 -3.54 -37.86 5.70
CA PRO A 45 -3.86 -38.59 6.92
C PRO A 45 -4.09 -37.62 8.08
N LYS A 46 -5.27 -37.72 8.72
CA LYS A 46 -5.58 -36.97 9.95
C LYS A 46 -4.84 -37.62 11.14
N LYS A 47 -3.96 -36.87 11.79
CA LYS A 47 -3.30 -37.28 13.03
C LYS A 47 -4.07 -36.74 14.25
N ASP A 48 -4.31 -37.63 15.21
CA ASP A 48 -5.20 -37.47 16.36
C ASP A 48 -4.60 -36.52 17.42
N TYR A 49 -5.22 -35.37 17.64
CA TYR A 49 -4.68 -34.24 18.43
C TYR A 49 -5.09 -34.24 19.91
N LYS A 50 -5.75 -35.32 20.38
CA LYS A 50 -6.36 -35.40 21.72
C LYS A 50 -5.36 -35.49 22.89
N LYS A 51 -4.04 -35.55 22.64
CA LYS A 51 -3.01 -35.50 23.71
C LYS A 51 -2.21 -34.19 23.78
N ILE A 52 -2.44 -33.22 22.89
CA ILE A 52 -1.69 -31.93 22.87
C ILE A 52 -2.34 -30.86 23.76
N ILE A 53 -3.64 -30.97 24.06
CA ILE A 53 -4.38 -29.95 24.83
C ILE A 53 -4.02 -29.97 26.33
N ALA A 54 -3.52 -31.09 26.87
CA ALA A 54 -3.18 -31.19 28.29
C ALA A 54 -1.86 -30.49 28.67
N VAL A 55 -0.90 -30.35 27.73
CA VAL A 55 0.43 -29.78 28.01
C VAL A 55 0.42 -28.25 27.97
N ILE A 56 -0.36 -27.65 27.06
CA ILE A 56 -0.46 -26.19 26.91
C ILE A 56 -1.10 -25.55 28.16
N GLY A 57 -2.09 -26.21 28.78
CA GLY A 57 -2.73 -25.72 30.00
C GLY A 57 -1.76 -25.58 31.18
N ILE A 58 -0.83 -26.52 31.35
CA ILE A 58 0.15 -26.51 32.45
C ILE A 58 1.18 -25.40 32.23
N VAL A 59 1.65 -25.19 30.99
CA VAL A 59 2.63 -24.14 30.67
C VAL A 59 2.04 -22.74 30.88
N VAL A 60 0.78 -22.50 30.47
CA VAL A 60 0.12 -21.21 30.69
C VAL A 60 -0.10 -20.93 32.18
N ALA A 61 -0.44 -21.95 32.97
CA ALA A 61 -0.59 -21.80 34.42
C ALA A 61 0.75 -21.44 35.10
N VAL A 62 1.86 -22.07 34.70
CA VAL A 62 3.21 -21.77 35.24
C VAL A 62 3.68 -20.36 34.86
N ILE A 63 3.40 -19.90 33.64
CA ILE A 63 3.74 -18.54 33.21
C ILE A 63 2.90 -17.49 33.95
N ALA A 64 1.61 -17.73 34.14
CA ALA A 64 0.73 -16.81 34.86
C ALA A 64 1.10 -16.70 36.35
N SER A 65 1.42 -17.83 37.00
CA SER A 65 1.87 -17.85 38.40
C SER A 65 3.26 -17.24 38.58
N GLY A 66 4.19 -17.46 37.64
CA GLY A 66 5.49 -16.81 37.62
C GLY A 66 5.41 -15.30 37.42
N ALA A 67 4.54 -14.82 36.52
CA ALA A 67 4.31 -13.40 36.31
C ALA A 67 3.69 -12.73 37.54
N ALA A 68 2.68 -13.34 38.17
CA ALA A 68 2.08 -12.82 39.39
C ALA A 68 3.08 -12.74 40.55
N TYR A 69 3.93 -13.76 40.73
CA TYR A 69 5.00 -13.75 41.74
C TYR A 69 6.05 -12.67 41.46
N TYR A 70 6.47 -12.51 40.20
CA TYR A 70 7.42 -11.47 39.79
C TYR A 70 6.88 -10.05 40.00
N PHE A 71 5.60 -9.82 39.67
CA PHE A 71 4.96 -8.52 39.92
C PHE A 71 4.70 -8.26 41.41
N ALA A 72 4.43 -9.29 42.21
CA ALA A 72 4.23 -9.16 43.65
C ALA A 72 5.53 -8.86 44.42
N THR A 73 6.69 -9.36 43.96
CA THR A 73 7.99 -9.11 44.61
C THR A 73 8.66 -7.82 44.15
N ASN A 74 8.29 -7.25 43.00
CA ASN A 74 8.93 -6.07 42.41
C ASN A 74 8.20 -4.73 42.70
N GLN A 75 7.31 -4.67 43.70
CA GLN A 75 6.56 -3.46 44.07
C GLN A 75 7.28 -2.51 45.05
N ASN A 76 8.55 -2.73 45.39
CA ASN A 76 9.26 -1.89 46.36
C ASN A 76 9.99 -0.66 45.76
N SER A 77 9.93 -0.40 44.44
CA SER A 77 10.66 0.72 43.81
C SER A 77 9.78 1.80 43.17
N VAL A 78 8.44 1.69 43.23
CA VAL A 78 7.54 2.63 42.53
C VAL A 78 6.97 3.73 43.43
N GLN A 79 7.10 3.64 44.76
CA GLN A 79 6.51 4.65 45.66
C GLN A 79 7.41 5.86 45.96
N GLU A 80 8.72 5.81 45.68
CA GLU A 80 9.60 6.98 45.89
C GLU A 80 9.54 8.02 44.77
N ALA A 81 8.99 7.67 43.60
CA ALA A 81 8.78 8.62 42.50
C ALA A 81 7.42 9.37 42.59
N THR A 82 6.48 8.90 43.41
CA THR A 82 5.13 9.50 43.51
C THR A 82 4.99 10.50 44.66
N ALA A 83 5.94 10.54 45.61
CA ALA A 83 5.91 11.47 46.74
C ALA A 83 6.48 12.88 46.43
N LYS A 84 7.00 13.12 45.22
CA LYS A 84 7.59 14.42 44.82
C LYS A 84 6.76 15.25 43.83
N ILE A 85 5.54 14.82 43.49
CA ILE A 85 4.65 15.53 42.54
C ILE A 85 3.29 15.87 43.18
N THR A 86 3.29 16.32 44.44
CA THR A 86 2.09 16.97 45.04
C THR A 86 2.33 18.44 45.34
N GLY A 87 3.26 19.09 44.64
CA GLY A 87 3.56 20.49 44.90
C GLY A 87 4.31 21.17 43.77
N HIS A 88 3.75 21.20 42.57
CA HIS A 88 3.77 22.33 41.61
C HIS A 88 3.39 21.86 40.20
N SER A 89 2.65 22.73 39.52
CA SER A 89 2.59 22.85 38.05
C SER A 89 1.66 21.93 37.25
N THR A 90 0.61 22.58 36.73
CA THR A 90 0.05 22.47 35.36
C THR A 90 -0.20 21.08 34.77
N ASN A 91 -1.48 20.75 34.65
CA ASN A 91 -2.12 19.77 33.76
C ASN A 91 -1.24 19.22 32.61
N PRO A 92 -0.82 17.93 32.64
CA PRO A 92 -0.28 17.24 31.49
C PRO A 92 -1.36 16.31 30.89
N SER A 93 -2.16 16.85 29.99
CA SER A 93 -2.89 16.05 28.99
C SER A 93 -3.14 16.85 27.71
N GLN A 94 -2.09 17.49 27.21
CA GLN A 94 -1.99 17.82 25.80
C GLN A 94 -1.01 16.84 25.15
N SER A 95 -1.52 15.64 24.87
CA SER A 95 -1.01 14.88 23.73
C SER A 95 -1.33 15.73 22.50
N MET A 96 -0.36 16.53 22.09
CA MET A 96 -0.45 17.35 20.89
C MET A 96 -0.56 16.44 19.68
N SER A 97 -1.80 16.16 19.27
CA SER A 97 -2.09 15.90 17.86
C SER A 97 -1.66 17.18 17.13
N LYS A 98 -0.46 17.14 16.54
CA LYS A 98 0.02 18.20 15.65
C LYS A 98 -1.00 18.26 14.51
N ARG A 99 -1.92 19.21 14.59
CA ARG A 99 -3.01 19.36 13.62
C ARG A 99 -2.38 19.62 12.25
N VAL A 100 -2.28 18.58 11.43
CA VAL A 100 -1.75 18.72 10.06
C VAL A 100 -2.68 19.65 9.31
N SER A 101 -2.13 20.71 8.73
CA SER A 101 -2.89 21.67 7.93
C SER A 101 -3.44 20.98 6.68
N LYS A 102 -4.62 21.44 6.21
CA LYS A 102 -5.19 20.97 4.95
C LYS A 102 -4.20 21.20 3.80
N LEU A 103 -4.10 20.22 2.91
CA LEU A 103 -3.23 20.28 1.75
C LEU A 103 -3.75 21.32 0.74
N LYS A 104 -2.83 22.04 0.10
CA LYS A 104 -3.10 22.96 -1.01
C LYS A 104 -2.28 22.53 -2.23
N VAL A 105 -2.94 22.38 -3.37
CA VAL A 105 -2.30 21.90 -4.62
C VAL A 105 -1.07 22.73 -5.01
N SER A 106 -1.18 24.06 -4.89
CA SER A 106 -0.11 25.00 -5.29
C SER A 106 1.17 24.90 -4.46
N SER A 107 1.12 24.28 -3.28
CA SER A 107 2.26 24.17 -2.37
C SER A 107 2.82 22.75 -2.26
N LEU A 108 2.30 21.78 -3.02
CA LEU A 108 2.77 20.39 -2.94
C LEU A 108 4.13 20.21 -3.63
N THR A 109 5.09 19.63 -2.91
CA THR A 109 6.32 19.11 -3.50
C THR A 109 6.02 17.91 -4.40
N LEU A 110 6.96 17.52 -5.26
CA LEU A 110 6.76 16.35 -6.14
C LEU A 110 6.60 15.03 -5.37
N GLN A 111 7.31 14.87 -4.25
CA GLN A 111 7.10 13.74 -3.33
C GLN A 111 5.69 13.77 -2.73
N GLN A 112 5.20 14.94 -2.32
CA GLN A 112 3.85 15.07 -1.79
C GLN A 112 2.77 14.81 -2.86
N LYS A 113 3.00 15.18 -4.12
CA LYS A 113 2.12 14.84 -5.24
C LYS A 113 2.05 13.32 -5.44
N ASN A 114 3.21 12.65 -5.50
CA ASN A 114 3.29 11.19 -5.58
C ASN A 114 2.58 10.52 -4.39
N ALA A 115 2.87 10.95 -3.17
CA ALA A 115 2.24 10.44 -1.96
C ALA A 115 0.72 10.65 -1.98
N ALA A 116 0.24 11.81 -2.46
CA ALA A 116 -1.18 12.09 -2.58
C ALA A 116 -1.86 11.12 -3.56
N VAL A 117 -1.26 10.84 -4.71
CA VAL A 117 -1.79 9.86 -5.67
C VAL A 117 -1.83 8.46 -5.06
N ILE A 118 -0.76 8.03 -4.39
CA ILE A 118 -0.67 6.70 -3.73
C ILE A 118 -1.77 6.57 -2.66
N VAL A 119 -1.88 7.56 -1.76
CA VAL A 119 -2.89 7.58 -0.69
C VAL A 119 -4.30 7.59 -1.27
N TYR A 120 -4.54 8.42 -2.29
CA TYR A 120 -5.84 8.48 -2.93
C TYR A 120 -6.22 7.16 -3.60
N ALA A 121 -5.31 6.54 -4.37
CA ALA A 121 -5.58 5.30 -5.06
C ALA A 121 -5.90 4.16 -4.07
N ALA A 122 -5.08 4.02 -3.02
CA ALA A 122 -5.29 3.00 -1.99
C ALA A 122 -6.61 3.17 -1.24
N MET A 123 -6.98 4.41 -0.91
CA MET A 123 -8.13 4.68 -0.05
C MET A 123 -9.44 4.78 -0.83
N LYS A 124 -9.44 5.40 -2.02
CA LYS A 124 -10.63 5.54 -2.85
C LYS A 124 -11.04 4.22 -3.48
N TYR A 125 -10.10 3.52 -4.12
CA TYR A 125 -10.38 2.29 -4.84
C TYR A 125 -10.29 1.04 -3.96
N LYS A 126 -9.75 1.16 -2.74
CA LYS A 126 -9.48 0.04 -1.84
C LYS A 126 -8.66 -1.06 -2.53
N ASP A 127 -7.77 -0.64 -3.42
CA ASP A 127 -6.94 -1.54 -4.20
C ASP A 127 -5.79 -2.07 -3.34
N ARG A 128 -5.59 -3.39 -3.37
CA ARG A 128 -4.61 -4.06 -2.50
C ARG A 128 -3.17 -3.71 -2.85
N ASN A 129 -2.84 -3.49 -4.13
CA ASN A 129 -1.47 -3.15 -4.53
C ASN A 129 -1.12 -1.76 -4.00
N TRP A 130 -2.04 -0.79 -4.14
CA TRP A 130 -1.86 0.55 -3.59
C TRP A 130 -1.85 0.58 -2.06
N GLN A 131 -2.65 -0.26 -1.39
CA GLN A 131 -2.60 -0.39 0.08
C GLN A 131 -1.26 -0.97 0.55
N HIS A 132 -0.75 -2.00 -0.12
CA HIS A 132 0.56 -2.55 0.19
C HIS A 132 1.70 -1.55 -0.05
N LEU A 133 1.60 -0.68 -1.05
CA LEU A 133 2.55 0.41 -1.25
C LEU A 133 2.60 1.36 -0.04
N ILE A 134 1.46 1.67 0.58
CA ILE A 134 1.42 2.51 1.79
C ILE A 134 2.05 1.78 2.98
N GLU A 135 1.75 0.50 3.16
CA GLU A 135 2.32 -0.31 4.24
C GLU A 135 3.84 -0.44 4.11
N ASN A 136 4.31 -0.74 2.90
CA ASN A 136 5.74 -0.85 2.60
C ASN A 136 6.43 0.49 2.74
N GLY A 137 5.83 1.57 2.23
CA GLY A 137 6.40 2.92 2.32
C GLY A 137 6.49 3.48 3.75
N LYS A 138 5.78 2.89 4.72
CA LYS A 138 5.97 3.20 6.14
C LYS A 138 7.19 2.50 6.74
N SER A 139 7.54 1.33 6.21
CA SER A 139 8.63 0.49 6.72
C SER A 139 9.93 0.64 5.91
N HIS A 140 9.83 1.07 4.64
CA HIS A 140 10.91 1.12 3.66
C HIS A 140 10.79 2.37 2.77
N LYS A 141 11.79 2.58 1.90
CA LYS A 141 11.76 3.65 0.90
C LYS A 141 10.89 3.23 -0.29
N VAL A 142 10.20 4.22 -0.86
CA VAL A 142 9.41 4.10 -2.09
C VAL A 142 10.13 4.90 -3.16
N ASP A 143 10.46 4.28 -4.29
CA ASP A 143 11.02 4.97 -5.43
C ASP A 143 9.88 5.38 -6.38
N ALA A 144 9.84 6.66 -6.74
CA ALA A 144 8.99 7.17 -7.81
C ALA A 144 9.90 7.54 -8.99
N ILE A 145 9.83 6.73 -10.05
CA ILE A 145 10.56 6.94 -11.30
C ILE A 145 9.70 7.86 -12.16
N ASN A 146 10.12 9.12 -12.31
CA ASN A 146 9.32 10.15 -12.98
C ASN A 146 9.72 10.30 -14.46
N GLU A 147 9.18 9.44 -15.31
CA GLU A 147 9.29 9.53 -16.77
C GLU A 147 8.12 10.32 -17.34
N HIS A 148 8.09 11.64 -17.18
CA HIS A 148 6.96 12.47 -17.63
C HIS A 148 6.47 12.07 -19.05
N PRO A 149 5.21 11.62 -19.22
CA PRO A 149 4.10 11.67 -18.26
C PRO A 149 3.87 10.43 -17.38
N GLN A 150 4.56 9.32 -17.59
CA GLN A 150 4.43 8.08 -16.82
C GLN A 150 5.21 8.18 -15.51
N VAL A 151 4.64 7.67 -14.42
CA VAL A 151 5.32 7.60 -13.13
C VAL A 151 5.18 6.20 -12.58
N ILE A 152 6.31 5.50 -12.47
CA ILE A 152 6.37 4.14 -11.93
C ILE A 152 6.65 4.23 -10.44
N ILE A 153 5.83 3.55 -9.63
CA ILE A 153 6.00 3.49 -8.19
C ILE A 153 6.55 2.11 -7.82
N ASP A 154 7.80 2.09 -7.37
CA ASP A 154 8.44 0.90 -6.83
C ASP A 154 8.61 1.03 -5.32
N ALA A 155 8.43 -0.07 -4.61
CA ALA A 155 8.73 -0.15 -3.20
C ALA A 155 9.44 -1.48 -2.96
N GLU A 156 10.39 -1.49 -2.05
CA GLU A 156 11.13 -2.70 -1.71
C GLU A 156 10.15 -3.87 -1.41
N ASN A 157 10.31 -4.99 -2.12
CA ASN A 157 9.42 -6.17 -2.11
C ASN A 157 8.05 -6.03 -2.81
N ASN A 158 7.80 -4.97 -3.57
CA ASN A 158 6.60 -4.86 -4.43
C ASN A 158 6.77 -5.68 -5.71
N ARG A 159 6.47 -6.99 -5.64
CA ARG A 159 6.67 -7.95 -6.75
C ARG A 159 5.81 -7.71 -8.01
N ASN A 160 5.08 -6.59 -8.10
CA ASN A 160 4.02 -6.45 -9.08
C ASN A 160 4.28 -5.47 -10.21
N GLY A 161 5.27 -4.57 -10.16
CA GLY A 161 5.78 -3.75 -11.28
C GLY A 161 4.76 -3.01 -12.16
N LEU A 162 3.49 -2.94 -11.75
CA LEU A 162 2.31 -2.57 -12.53
C LEU A 162 1.36 -1.70 -11.69
N THR A 163 1.93 -1.01 -10.70
CA THR A 163 1.23 -0.05 -9.84
C THR A 163 1.86 1.30 -10.11
N ASP A 164 1.22 2.06 -10.98
CA ASP A 164 1.77 3.26 -11.59
C ASP A 164 0.63 4.24 -11.95
N TYR A 165 1.01 5.43 -12.40
CA TYR A 165 0.07 6.39 -12.94
C TYR A 165 0.67 7.18 -14.10
N SER A 166 -0.20 7.71 -14.98
CA SER A 166 0.19 8.64 -16.03
C SER A 166 -0.47 10.00 -15.86
N ILE A 167 0.24 11.06 -16.22
CA ILE A 167 -0.28 12.43 -16.25
C ILE A 167 -0.78 12.72 -17.67
N GLN A 168 -2.09 12.85 -17.80
CA GLN A 168 -2.75 13.10 -19.06
C GLN A 168 -2.51 14.55 -19.54
N PRO A 169 -2.70 14.87 -20.84
CA PRO A 169 -2.48 16.22 -21.36
C PRO A 169 -3.34 17.32 -20.70
N ASP A 170 -4.50 16.95 -20.16
CA ASP A 170 -5.40 17.81 -19.40
C ASP A 170 -5.00 17.96 -17.91
N GLY A 171 -3.90 17.31 -17.49
CA GLY A 171 -3.41 17.30 -16.11
C GLY A 171 -4.08 16.27 -15.20
N ALA A 172 -4.99 15.43 -15.72
CA ALA A 172 -5.57 14.34 -14.95
C ALA A 172 -4.55 13.22 -14.71
N TYR A 173 -4.61 12.61 -13.54
CA TYR A 173 -3.83 11.44 -13.17
C TYR A 173 -4.65 10.20 -13.51
N ARG A 174 -4.21 9.43 -14.50
CA ARG A 174 -4.76 8.11 -14.81
C ARG A 174 -4.03 7.07 -13.99
N ILE A 175 -4.75 6.39 -13.12
CA ILE A 175 -4.21 5.50 -12.09
C ILE A 175 -4.40 4.05 -12.52
N PHE A 176 -3.32 3.27 -12.46
CA PHE A 176 -3.33 1.86 -12.85
C PHE A 176 -3.07 0.93 -11.67
N SER A 177 -3.58 -0.29 -11.77
CA SER A 177 -3.25 -1.41 -10.88
C SER A 177 -3.37 -2.69 -11.68
N TYR A 178 -2.30 -3.49 -11.69
CA TYR A 178 -2.24 -4.82 -12.30
C TYR A 178 -2.93 -4.88 -13.69
N ARG A 179 -2.34 -4.19 -14.67
CA ARG A 179 -2.80 -4.15 -16.08
C ARG A 179 -4.21 -3.59 -16.29
N SER A 180 -4.79 -2.94 -15.28
CA SER A 180 -6.12 -2.35 -15.34
C SER A 180 -6.07 -0.89 -14.90
N THR A 181 -6.90 -0.05 -15.51
CA THR A 181 -7.10 1.33 -15.06
C THR A 181 -8.12 1.34 -13.93
N LEU A 182 -7.75 1.93 -12.78
CA LEU A 182 -8.66 2.11 -11.64
C LEU A 182 -9.57 3.32 -11.83
N GLY A 183 -9.02 4.39 -12.43
CA GLY A 183 -9.77 5.59 -12.77
C GLY A 183 -8.86 6.78 -13.04
N GLU A 184 -9.48 7.93 -13.26
CA GLU A 184 -8.82 9.20 -13.52
C GLU A 184 -9.27 10.25 -12.50
N ALA A 185 -8.37 11.15 -12.12
CA ALA A 185 -8.69 12.30 -11.28
C ALA A 185 -7.65 13.41 -11.43
N THR A 186 -8.08 14.66 -11.41
CA THR A 186 -7.20 15.82 -11.30
C THR A 186 -6.53 15.89 -9.93
N LEU A 187 -5.40 16.61 -9.83
CA LEU A 187 -4.73 16.81 -8.54
C LEU A 187 -5.62 17.54 -7.53
N ASP A 188 -6.49 18.44 -7.98
CA ASP A 188 -7.49 19.11 -7.13
C ASP A 188 -8.51 18.14 -6.54
N GLU A 189 -9.04 17.20 -7.34
CA GLU A 189 -9.96 16.17 -6.85
C GLU A 189 -9.29 15.22 -5.86
N ILE A 190 -8.04 14.85 -6.12
CA ILE A 190 -7.21 14.03 -5.24
C ILE A 190 -7.02 14.74 -3.88
N VAL A 191 -6.56 15.99 -3.89
CA VAL A 191 -6.34 16.78 -2.68
C VAL A 191 -7.64 17.04 -1.92
N LYS A 192 -8.73 17.32 -2.63
CA LYS A 192 -10.06 17.48 -2.03
C LYS A 192 -10.50 16.20 -1.32
N TYR A 193 -10.31 15.03 -1.95
CA TYR A 193 -10.62 13.74 -1.34
C TYR A 193 -9.80 13.51 -0.07
N ILE A 194 -8.47 13.72 -0.12
CA ILE A 194 -7.57 13.57 1.03
C ILE A 194 -8.02 14.47 2.19
N ASN A 195 -8.28 15.74 1.90
CA ASN A 195 -8.70 16.72 2.90
C ASN A 195 -10.06 16.34 3.50
N ASN A 196 -11.02 15.88 2.70
CA ASN A 196 -12.35 15.52 3.21
C ASN A 196 -12.33 14.27 4.10
N HIS A 197 -11.36 13.38 3.91
CA HIS A 197 -11.24 12.13 4.67
C HIS A 197 -10.16 12.17 5.76
N ASN A 198 -9.51 13.32 5.94
CA ASN A 198 -8.43 13.54 6.92
C ASN A 198 -7.22 12.62 6.73
N TYR A 199 -6.80 12.41 5.48
CA TYR A 199 -5.61 11.60 5.14
C TYR A 199 -4.33 12.43 4.99
N GLU A 200 -4.30 13.69 5.43
CA GLU A 200 -3.16 14.59 5.24
C GLU A 200 -1.90 14.06 5.92
N ASN A 201 -2.04 13.52 7.12
CA ASN A 201 -0.91 12.93 7.85
C ASN A 201 -0.31 11.71 7.11
N MET A 202 -1.15 10.89 6.47
CA MET A 202 -0.64 9.78 5.65
C MET A 202 0.19 10.29 4.47
N VAL A 203 -0.26 11.34 3.81
CA VAL A 203 0.48 11.97 2.72
C VAL A 203 1.80 12.55 3.22
N SER A 204 1.78 13.28 4.34
CA SER A 204 3.00 13.84 4.93
C SER A 204 4.02 12.75 5.28
N GLN A 205 3.60 11.71 6.01
CA GLN A 205 4.48 10.61 6.41
C GLN A 205 5.03 9.84 5.20
N LEU A 206 4.17 9.49 4.24
CA LEU A 206 4.60 8.75 3.05
C LEU A 206 5.54 9.60 2.19
N SER A 207 5.33 10.91 2.09
CA SER A 207 6.20 11.78 1.28
C SER A 207 7.66 11.79 1.76
N GLU A 208 7.91 11.55 3.05
CA GLU A 208 9.26 11.47 3.63
C GLU A 208 10.00 10.17 3.24
N SER A 209 9.26 9.12 2.85
CA SER A 209 9.84 7.86 2.37
C SER A 209 9.96 7.78 0.85
N ILE A 210 9.37 8.72 0.10
CA ILE A 210 9.48 8.75 -1.35
C ILE A 210 10.83 9.33 -1.79
N ARG A 211 11.54 8.56 -2.61
CA ARG A 211 12.71 8.99 -3.37
C ARG A 211 12.31 9.20 -4.82
N LEU A 212 12.76 10.31 -5.39
CA LEU A 212 12.53 10.58 -6.80
C LEU A 212 13.74 10.05 -7.57
N LYS A 213 13.49 9.20 -8.56
CA LYS A 213 14.51 8.70 -9.48
C LYS A 213 14.24 9.22 -10.88
N GLU A 214 15.31 9.55 -11.58
CA GLU A 214 15.30 9.77 -13.03
C GLU A 214 15.61 8.44 -13.72
N ASP A 215 15.14 8.26 -14.96
CA ASP A 215 15.25 7.01 -15.76
C ASP A 215 16.72 6.57 -16.06
N ASN A 216 17.72 7.30 -15.58
CA ASN A 216 19.13 7.05 -15.86
C ASN A 216 19.88 6.28 -14.75
N ASP A 217 19.21 5.84 -13.68
CA ASP A 217 19.79 5.09 -12.53
C ASP A 217 19.37 3.61 -12.52
#